data_AF-A0ABD1U4D8-F1
#
_entry.id   AF-A0ABD1U4D8-F1
#
_cell.length_a   1.000
_cell.length_b   1.000
_cell.length_c   1.000
_cell.angle_alpha   90.00
_cell.angle_beta   90.00
_cell.angle_gamma   90.00
#
_symmetry.space_group_name_H-M   'P 1'
#
loop_
_entity.id
_entity.type
_entity.pdbx_description
1 polymer ?
#
loop_
_entity_poly.entity_id
_entity_poly.type
_entity_poly.pdbx_seq_one_letter_code
_entity_poly.pdbx_strand_id
1 'polypeptide(L)'
;MNPLNQAKKSTKQRLVSFLILTNSKLEIVDLVRKGECFYPVVVKGLLTSKEDDEILLEVQKILQDYFISNELPNEPSPMRDIQHQINLAPEASLPNLLHYRPSPKENEIMRKQIEDLLRKCFIRESMSSCAIPILFVPKKGGL
;
A
#
# COMPACT_ATOMS: atom_id res chain seq x y z
N MET A 1 -10.48 59.13 -13.58
CA MET A 1 -11.63 58.54 -14.29
C MET A 1 -11.18 58.24 -15.73
N ASN A 2 -11.23 56.97 -16.14
CA ASN A 2 -10.88 56.46 -17.49
C ASN A 2 -11.92 56.88 -18.54
N PRO A 3 -11.60 56.95 -19.86
CA PRO A 3 -11.57 55.75 -20.74
C PRO A 3 -10.42 55.77 -21.79
N LEU A 4 -9.73 54.65 -22.02
CA LEU A 4 -10.04 53.54 -22.96
C LEU A 4 -9.52 53.78 -24.40
N ASN A 5 -8.61 52.88 -24.82
CA ASN A 5 -8.41 52.37 -26.19
C ASN A 5 -7.91 53.34 -27.30
N GLN A 6 -6.76 53.07 -27.91
CA GLN A 6 -6.59 52.11 -29.01
C GLN A 6 -5.20 52.21 -29.68
N ALA A 7 -4.78 51.09 -30.28
CA ALA A 7 -3.49 50.78 -30.88
C ALA A 7 -3.03 51.65 -32.07
N LYS A 8 -1.72 51.64 -32.36
CA LYS A 8 -1.09 51.57 -33.71
C LYS A 8 0.43 51.26 -33.55
N LYS A 9 0.86 50.03 -33.85
CA LYS A 9 1.63 49.59 -35.04
C LYS A 9 2.96 50.33 -35.30
N SER A 10 4.09 49.63 -35.11
CA SER A 10 5.20 49.62 -36.09
C SER A 10 6.15 48.41 -35.94
N THR A 11 6.18 47.60 -36.99
CA THR A 11 7.25 46.81 -37.63
C THR A 11 8.64 46.64 -36.97
N LYS A 12 9.21 45.42 -37.17
CA LYS A 12 10.60 44.89 -36.99
C LYS A 12 10.77 44.06 -35.70
N GLN A 13 11.19 42.79 -35.69
CA GLN A 13 11.85 41.90 -36.65
C GLN A 13 11.18 40.52 -36.62
N ARG A 14 11.03 39.85 -37.77
CA ARG A 14 10.65 38.44 -37.80
C ARG A 14 11.87 37.61 -37.44
N LEU A 15 12.10 37.42 -36.15
CA LEU A 15 12.99 36.35 -35.68
C LEU A 15 12.29 35.04 -36.04
N VAL A 16 12.63 34.46 -37.19
CA VAL A 16 12.26 33.09 -37.50
C VAL A 16 13.04 32.25 -36.51
N SER A 17 12.36 31.68 -35.52
CA SER A 17 12.97 30.76 -34.56
C SER A 17 13.57 29.60 -35.35
N PHE A 18 14.91 29.53 -35.41
CA PHE A 18 15.66 28.53 -36.18
C PHE A 18 15.44 27.09 -35.66
N LEU A 19 14.93 26.96 -34.44
CA LEU A 19 14.59 25.69 -33.81
C LEU A 19 13.12 25.72 -33.39
N ILE A 20 12.36 24.71 -33.80
CA ILE A 20 10.96 24.51 -33.39
C ILE A 20 10.87 23.12 -32.77
N LEU A 21 10.47 23.06 -31.50
CA LEU A 21 10.19 21.81 -30.81
C LEU A 21 8.66 21.62 -30.78
N THR A 22 8.12 20.68 -31.55
CA THR A 22 6.69 20.36 -31.53
C THR A 22 6.49 18.85 -31.39
N ASN A 23 5.43 18.48 -30.68
CA ASN A 23 4.94 17.09 -30.61
C ASN A 23 3.66 16.90 -31.45
N SER A 24 3.22 17.94 -32.17
CA SER A 24 1.98 17.96 -32.94
C SER A 24 2.23 17.67 -34.42
N LYS A 25 1.62 16.59 -34.91
CA LYS A 25 1.77 16.15 -36.31
C LYS A 25 1.27 17.17 -37.33
N LEU A 26 0.21 17.92 -37.01
CA LEU A 26 -0.40 18.90 -37.92
C LEU A 26 0.50 20.13 -38.11
N GLU A 27 1.15 20.58 -37.04
CA GLU A 27 2.08 21.72 -37.09
C GLU A 27 3.32 21.39 -37.92
N ILE A 28 3.83 20.15 -37.83
CA ILE A 28 4.93 19.68 -38.67
C ILE A 28 4.54 19.73 -40.15
N VAL A 29 3.36 19.23 -40.52
CA VAL A 29 2.88 19.21 -41.91
C VAL A 29 2.72 20.63 -42.47
N ASP A 30 2.19 21.56 -41.68
CA ASP A 30 2.05 22.95 -42.07
C ASP A 30 3.41 23.65 -42.23
N LEU A 31 4.41 23.30 -41.42
CA LEU A 31 5.78 23.81 -41.55
C LEU A 31 6.45 23.29 -42.83
N VAL A 32 6.32 22.00 -43.13
CA VAL A 32 6.80 21.40 -44.40
C VAL A 32 6.17 22.10 -45.61
N ARG A 33 4.88 22.44 -45.52
CA ARG A 33 4.15 23.09 -46.62
C ARG A 33 4.54 24.55 -46.82
N LYS A 34 5.07 25.23 -45.80
CA LYS A 34 5.35 26.68 -45.80
C LYS A 34 6.78 27.08 -46.17
N GLY A 35 7.77 26.16 -46.20
CA GLY A 35 9.13 26.52 -46.63
C GLY A 35 10.21 25.46 -46.42
N GLU A 36 11.37 25.73 -47.03
CA GLU A 36 12.51 24.88 -47.41
C GLU A 36 13.13 23.93 -46.36
N CYS A 37 13.86 22.93 -46.88
CA CYS A 37 14.54 21.80 -46.22
C CYS A 37 14.74 21.95 -44.70
N PHE A 38 14.10 21.05 -43.94
CA PHE A 38 14.31 20.91 -42.50
C PHE A 38 15.01 19.59 -42.18
N TYR A 39 15.76 19.57 -41.09
CA TYR A 39 16.40 18.37 -40.54
C TYR A 39 15.65 17.95 -39.27
N PRO A 40 14.81 16.89 -39.30
CA PRO A 40 14.11 16.45 -38.10
C PRO A 40 15.07 15.73 -37.15
N VAL A 41 15.17 16.21 -35.91
CA VAL A 41 15.82 15.48 -34.81
C VAL A 41 14.71 14.78 -34.01
N VAL A 42 14.57 13.48 -34.21
CA VAL A 42 13.62 12.66 -33.45
C VAL A 42 14.31 12.18 -32.18
N VAL A 43 14.00 12.79 -31.05
CA VAL A 43 14.42 12.28 -29.74
C VAL A 43 13.55 11.08 -29.40
N LYS A 44 14.11 9.88 -29.48
CA LYS A 44 13.44 8.63 -29.09
C LYS A 44 13.90 8.24 -27.69
N GLY A 45 12.99 8.38 -26.71
CA GLY A 45 13.20 8.06 -25.31
C GLY A 45 13.13 9.31 -24.43
N LEU A 46 12.52 9.32 -23.25
CA LEU A 46 11.81 8.30 -22.49
C LEU A 46 10.53 9.03 -22.02
N LEU A 47 9.44 8.96 -22.79
CA LEU A 47 8.14 9.08 -22.16
C LEU A 47 8.07 7.82 -21.32
N THR A 48 8.42 7.94 -20.04
CA THR A 48 8.01 6.99 -19.02
C THR A 48 6.49 6.99 -19.14
N SER A 49 5.95 6.07 -19.95
CA SER A 49 4.68 5.47 -19.62
C SER A 49 4.82 5.16 -18.15
N LYS A 50 3.87 5.67 -17.36
CA LYS A 50 3.57 4.99 -16.11
C LYS A 50 3.23 3.59 -16.57
N GLU A 51 4.22 2.71 -16.50
CA GLU A 51 3.96 1.29 -16.32
C GLU A 51 3.25 1.29 -14.97
N ASP A 52 1.92 1.50 -15.01
CA ASP A 52 1.08 0.75 -14.12
C ASP A 52 1.51 -0.68 -14.43
N ASP A 53 2.31 -1.28 -13.55
CA ASP A 53 2.70 -2.67 -13.63
C ASP A 53 1.38 -3.45 -13.60
N GLU A 54 0.72 -3.58 -14.75
CA GLU A 54 -0.49 -4.34 -14.94
C GLU A 54 -0.07 -5.77 -14.68
N ILE A 55 -0.28 -6.18 -13.41
CA ILE A 55 -0.06 -7.53 -12.95
C ILE A 55 -0.79 -8.42 -13.96
N LEU A 56 0.00 -9.20 -14.70
CA LEU A 56 -0.50 -10.05 -15.77
C LEU A 56 -1.69 -10.87 -15.22
N LEU A 57 -2.78 -10.96 -15.97
CA LEU A 57 -4.06 -11.53 -15.50
C LEU A 57 -3.90 -12.90 -14.81
N GLU A 58 -2.91 -13.68 -15.25
CA GLU A 58 -2.53 -14.96 -14.66
C GLU A 58 -1.94 -14.82 -13.25
N VAL A 59 -1.06 -13.84 -13.03
CA VAL A 59 -0.55 -13.50 -11.70
C VAL A 59 -1.67 -12.96 -10.81
N GLN A 60 -2.60 -12.17 -11.36
CA GLN A 60 -3.76 -11.69 -10.59
C GLN A 60 -4.66 -12.84 -10.11
N LYS A 61 -4.88 -13.87 -10.96
CA LYS A 61 -5.62 -15.08 -10.57
C LYS A 61 -4.92 -15.84 -9.45
N ILE A 62 -3.61 -16.06 -9.56
CA ILE A 62 -2.82 -16.71 -8.50
C ILE A 62 -2.90 -15.88 -7.21
N LEU A 63 -2.75 -14.56 -7.31
CA LEU A 63 -2.83 -13.70 -6.14
C LEU A 63 -4.23 -13.73 -5.51
N GLN A 64 -5.31 -13.88 -6.27
CA GLN A 64 -6.66 -14.05 -5.73
C GLN A 64 -6.82 -15.40 -5.01
N ASP A 65 -6.25 -16.47 -5.55
CA ASP A 65 -6.32 -17.80 -4.93
C ASP A 65 -5.54 -17.88 -3.61
N TYR A 66 -4.46 -17.10 -3.49
CA TYR A 66 -3.61 -17.02 -2.30
C TYR A 66 -3.77 -15.71 -1.51
N PHE A 67 -4.74 -14.86 -1.86
CA PHE A 67 -4.90 -13.58 -1.19
C PHE A 67 -5.29 -13.85 0.25
N ILE A 68 -4.35 -13.64 1.16
CA ILE A 68 -4.61 -13.72 2.58
C ILE A 68 -5.51 -12.51 2.87
N SER A 69 -6.81 -12.77 3.05
CA SER A 69 -7.76 -11.79 3.56
C SER A 69 -7.15 -11.01 4.72
N ASN A 70 -7.50 -9.73 4.85
CA ASN A 70 -7.06 -8.92 6.01
C ASN A 70 -7.50 -9.54 7.35
N GLU A 71 -8.48 -10.44 7.33
CA GLU A 71 -8.90 -11.26 8.46
C GLU A 71 -8.46 -12.72 8.28
N LEU A 72 -7.92 -13.28 9.35
CA LEU A 72 -7.57 -14.69 9.44
C LEU A 72 -8.84 -15.57 9.47
N PRO A 73 -8.81 -16.78 8.88
CA PRO A 73 -9.94 -17.70 8.94
C PRO A 73 -10.20 -18.14 10.39
N ASN A 74 -11.46 -18.38 10.73
CA ASN A 74 -11.90 -18.84 12.07
C ASN A 74 -11.72 -20.35 12.27
N GLU A 75 -10.79 -20.95 11.53
CA GLU A 75 -10.51 -22.38 11.54
C GLU A 75 -9.13 -22.62 12.13
N PRO A 76 -8.95 -23.71 12.89
CA PRO A 76 -7.62 -24.09 13.35
C PRO A 76 -6.74 -24.34 12.13
N SER A 77 -5.50 -23.85 12.20
CA SER A 77 -4.54 -24.10 11.12
C SER A 77 -4.42 -25.61 10.89
N PRO A 78 -4.39 -26.06 9.63
CA PRO A 78 -4.19 -27.47 9.34
C PRO A 78 -2.86 -27.95 9.92
N MET A 79 -2.80 -29.22 10.29
CA MET A 79 -1.57 -29.80 10.79
C MET A 79 -0.50 -29.76 9.69
N ARG A 80 0.64 -29.15 9.98
CA ARG A 80 1.78 -29.02 9.06
C ARG A 80 2.91 -29.93 9.51
N ASP A 81 3.76 -30.30 8.54
CA ASP A 81 4.98 -31.09 8.80
C ASP A 81 5.94 -30.36 9.76
N ILE A 82 5.90 -29.03 9.75
CA ILE A 82 6.68 -28.18 10.65
C ILE A 82 5.74 -27.52 11.64
N GLN A 83 5.93 -27.82 12.92
CA GLN A 83 5.22 -27.20 14.03
C GLN A 83 6.13 -26.30 14.85
N HIS A 84 5.56 -25.27 15.46
CA HIS A 84 6.29 -24.44 16.41
C HIS A 84 6.54 -25.23 17.70
N GLN A 85 7.80 -25.41 18.06
CA GLN A 85 8.21 -26.04 19.30
C GLN A 85 8.94 -25.02 20.18
N ILE A 86 8.54 -24.94 21.44
CA ILE A 86 9.20 -24.11 22.46
C ILE A 86 10.16 -25.00 23.22
N ASN A 87 11.46 -24.83 22.97
CA ASN A 87 12.50 -25.51 23.74
C ASN A 87 12.79 -24.69 24.99
N LEU A 88 12.67 -25.33 26.17
CA LEU A 88 13.05 -24.71 27.43
C LEU A 88 14.55 -24.88 27.65
N ALA A 89 15.16 -23.91 28.33
CA ALA A 89 16.53 -24.07 28.80
C ALA A 89 16.60 -25.26 29.80
N PRO A 90 17.74 -25.97 29.89
CA PRO A 90 17.93 -26.99 30.93
C PRO A 90 17.62 -26.40 32.32
N GLU A 91 16.91 -27.16 33.15
CA GLU A 91 16.50 -26.77 34.52
C GLU A 91 15.45 -25.63 34.60
N ALA A 92 14.97 -25.11 33.47
CA ALA A 92 13.90 -24.10 33.49
C ALA A 92 12.59 -24.70 34.04
N SER A 93 12.01 -24.03 35.04
CA SER A 93 10.69 -24.34 35.56
C SER A 93 9.61 -23.53 34.83
N LEU A 94 8.43 -24.13 34.66
CA LEU A 94 7.28 -23.42 34.10
C LEU A 94 6.74 -22.41 35.13
N PRO A 95 6.53 -21.14 34.76
CA PRO A 95 5.96 -20.16 35.67
C PRO A 95 4.50 -20.48 35.97
N ASN A 96 4.11 -20.36 37.24
CA ASN A 96 2.71 -20.36 37.66
C ASN A 96 2.50 -19.11 38.53
N LEU A 97 2.31 -17.98 37.86
CA LEU A 97 2.21 -16.68 38.49
C LEU A 97 0.76 -16.34 38.82
N LEU A 98 0.57 -15.63 39.92
CA LEU A 98 -0.74 -15.08 40.27
C LEU A 98 -1.23 -14.13 39.18
N HIS A 99 -2.53 -14.21 38.92
CA HIS A 99 -3.19 -13.38 37.94
C HIS A 99 -3.21 -11.92 38.41
N TYR A 100 -3.01 -10.99 37.48
CA TYR A 100 -3.30 -9.58 37.72
C TYR A 100 -4.78 -9.42 38.11
N ARG A 101 -5.10 -8.42 38.93
CA ARG A 101 -6.48 -8.09 39.32
C ARG A 101 -7.01 -6.94 38.44
N PRO A 102 -7.64 -7.22 37.29
CA PRO A 102 -8.24 -6.20 36.45
C PRO A 102 -9.40 -5.48 37.15
N SER A 103 -9.58 -4.20 36.83
CA SER A 103 -10.77 -3.42 37.18
C SER A 103 -12.03 -3.98 36.50
N PRO A 104 -13.25 -3.61 36.94
CA PRO A 104 -14.48 -4.10 36.31
C PRO A 104 -14.56 -3.84 34.80
N LYS A 105 -14.06 -2.68 34.35
CA LYS A 105 -14.01 -2.32 32.93
C LYS A 105 -13.04 -3.19 32.14
N GLU A 106 -11.85 -3.45 32.70
CA GLU A 106 -10.84 -4.30 32.07
C GLU A 106 -11.30 -5.76 32.01
N ASN A 107 -12.01 -6.26 33.03
CA ASN A 107 -12.60 -7.61 33.00
C ASN A 107 -13.59 -7.79 31.86
N GLU A 108 -14.43 -6.78 31.61
CA GLU A 108 -15.40 -6.82 30.51
C GLU A 108 -14.71 -6.91 29.15
N ILE A 109 -13.65 -6.12 28.95
CA ILE A 109 -12.83 -6.15 27.74
C ILE A 109 -12.12 -7.51 27.62
N MET A 110 -11.55 -8.02 28.71
CA MET A 110 -10.85 -9.31 28.74
C MET A 110 -11.77 -10.43 28.28
N ARG A 111 -12.98 -10.49 28.84
CA ARG A 111 -13.95 -11.54 28.53
C ARG A 111 -14.33 -11.50 27.06
N LYS A 112 -14.62 -10.32 26.51
CA LYS A 112 -14.94 -10.16 25.08
C LYS A 112 -13.79 -10.63 24.18
N GLN A 113 -12.56 -10.22 24.49
CA GLN A 113 -11.39 -10.64 23.71
C GLN A 113 -11.16 -12.16 23.77
N ILE A 114 -11.31 -12.77 24.96
CA ILE A 114 -11.18 -14.22 25.13
C ILE A 114 -12.26 -14.95 24.33
N GLU A 115 -13.52 -14.53 24.45
CA GLU A 115 -14.64 -15.12 23.69
C GLU A 115 -14.44 -15.01 22.19
N ASP A 116 -13.96 -13.86 21.70
CA ASP A 116 -13.64 -13.67 20.29
C ASP A 116 -12.50 -14.60 19.86
N LEU A 117 -11.43 -14.73 20.65
CA LEU A 117 -10.31 -15.62 20.32
C LEU A 117 -10.71 -17.10 20.34
N LEU A 118 -11.60 -17.51 21.25
CA LEU A 118 -12.18 -18.85 21.29
C LEU A 118 -13.05 -19.11 20.06
N ARG A 119 -13.91 -18.16 19.68
CA ARG A 119 -14.76 -18.24 18.48
C ARG A 119 -13.92 -18.35 17.20
N LYS A 120 -12.77 -17.69 17.15
CA LYS A 120 -11.82 -17.74 16.03
C LYS A 120 -10.94 -19.00 16.05
N CYS A 121 -11.09 -19.90 17.03
CA CYS A 121 -10.25 -21.09 17.20
C CYS A 121 -8.74 -20.78 17.40
N PHE A 122 -8.38 -19.58 17.85
CA PHE A 122 -6.97 -19.20 18.08
C PHE A 122 -6.43 -19.63 19.45
N ILE A 123 -7.33 -19.76 20.42
CA ILE A 123 -7.02 -20.30 21.75
C ILE A 123 -8.01 -21.41 22.09
N ARG A 124 -7.67 -22.20 23.11
CA ARG A 124 -8.55 -23.22 23.68
C ARG A 124 -8.32 -23.29 25.19
N GLU A 125 -9.31 -23.79 25.91
CA GLU A 125 -9.15 -24.13 27.31
C GLU A 125 -8.02 -25.16 27.50
N SER A 126 -7.27 -25.01 28.58
CA SER A 126 -6.08 -25.82 28.86
C SER A 126 -6.02 -26.19 30.34
N MET A 127 -5.53 -27.39 30.62
CA MET A 127 -5.23 -27.87 31.97
C MET A 127 -3.71 -27.79 32.26
N SER A 128 -3.04 -26.76 31.72
CA SER A 128 -1.61 -26.55 31.90
C SER A 128 -1.26 -26.19 33.33
N SER A 129 -0.11 -26.68 33.83
CA SER A 129 0.46 -26.24 35.11
C SER A 129 1.18 -24.89 35.01
N CYS A 130 1.34 -24.35 33.80
CA CYS A 130 1.93 -23.05 33.51
C CYS A 130 0.84 -21.98 33.40
N ALA A 131 0.99 -20.88 34.15
CA ALA A 131 0.09 -19.74 34.11
C ALA A 131 0.89 -18.43 34.18
N ILE A 132 0.53 -17.48 33.31
CA ILE A 132 1.17 -16.17 33.19
C ILE A 132 0.07 -15.10 33.16
N PRO A 133 0.21 -13.98 33.90
CA PRO A 133 -0.78 -12.92 33.91
C PRO A 133 -0.88 -12.21 32.55
N ILE A 134 -2.11 -11.83 32.20
CA ILE A 134 -2.41 -10.99 31.03
C ILE A 134 -2.35 -9.51 31.45
N LEU A 135 -1.72 -8.68 30.62
CA LEU A 135 -1.67 -7.24 30.80
C LEU A 135 -2.32 -6.51 29.62
N PHE A 136 -3.15 -5.51 29.91
CA PHE A 136 -3.70 -4.62 28.89
C PHE A 136 -2.72 -3.52 28.52
N VAL A 137 -2.51 -3.35 27.22
CA VAL A 137 -1.70 -2.27 26.67
C VAL A 137 -2.61 -1.35 25.84
N PRO A 138 -2.74 -0.07 26.22
CA PRO A 138 -3.53 0.88 25.43
C PRO A 138 -2.86 1.09 24.06
N LYS A 139 -3.58 0.79 22.97
CA LYS A 139 -3.11 1.06 21.61
C LYS A 139 -3.47 2.48 21.18
N LYS A 140 -2.63 3.06 20.32
CA LYS A 140 -2.91 4.36 19.68
C LYS A 140 -4.12 4.20 18.75
N GLY A 141 -5.17 4.97 19.00
CA GLY A 141 -6.50 4.77 18.40
C GLY A 141 -7.56 4.29 19.39
N GLY A 142 -7.14 3.90 20.61
CA GLY A 142 -8.03 3.32 21.62
C GLY A 142 -8.33 1.85 21.35
N LEU A 143 -9.13 1.27 22.25
CA LEU A 143 -10.17 0.34 21.83
C LEU A 143 -11.19 1.13 21.00
#